data_AF-A0A3M1E9Q5-F1
#
_entry.id   AF-A0A3M1E9Q5-F1
#
_cell.length_a   1.000
_cell.length_b   1.000
_cell.length_c   1.000
_cell.angle_alpha   90.00
_cell.angle_beta   90.00
_cell.angle_gamma   90.00
#
_symmetry.space_group_name_H-M   'P 1'
#
loop_
_entity.id
_entity.type
_entity.pdbx_description
1 polymer ?
#
loop_
_entity_poly.entity_id
_entity_poly.type
_entity_poly.pdbx_seq_one_letter_code
_entity_poly.pdbx_strand_id
1 'polypeptide(L)'
;MGLLVGASGACRPAADSAATPKTRAEADSPHAAAKPTAAPSETIPTTKRPPEDEKDTPKEEASSTSAAPSSGPKVDLQANIDLLRDVGNEMLEAWAKIRSVRAKVNVSMDQRENPFISLHGEGVREQINRDGRSLVYLKMLTTFSTDNPSQDGPDRIWTGRRTRLISDGVYAYVHEETHDGERYYKTWARPPQLYPLGGPALMRLLLRLQSLRQEEDMVFHGDWVHVFKGLTNNGQAKVTVKIRRDIGMLVDLRIANPQRGVKRVITLSEIETNVDIPEDRFVFQPPEGVTVQDMTVSKTDETKEGTPAQTPSKP
;
A
#
# COMPACT_ATOMS: atom_id res chain seq x y z
N MET A 1 -48.58 -27.34 28.36
CA MET A 1 -48.74 -28.80 28.60
C MET A 1 -49.24 -29.44 27.32
N GLY A 2 -48.48 -30.41 26.79
CA GLY A 2 -48.97 -31.52 25.96
C GLY A 2 -49.29 -31.26 24.49
N LEU A 3 -48.95 -32.28 23.67
CA LEU A 3 -49.21 -32.51 22.23
C LEU A 3 -48.06 -32.03 21.32
N LEU A 4 -47.50 -32.80 20.39
CA LEU A 4 -47.81 -34.15 19.88
C LEU A 4 -46.59 -34.67 19.09
N VAL A 5 -46.35 -35.97 19.18
CA VAL A 5 -45.40 -36.78 18.40
C VAL A 5 -46.11 -37.34 17.16
N GLY A 6 -45.39 -37.49 16.04
CA GLY A 6 -45.78 -38.36 14.91
C GLY A 6 -44.96 -38.06 13.65
N ALA A 7 -43.92 -38.85 13.33
CA ALA A 7 -43.95 -40.02 12.41
C ALA A 7 -43.69 -39.59 10.94
N SER A 8 -42.49 -39.79 10.39
CA SER A 8 -41.92 -41.02 9.77
C SER A 8 -42.25 -41.19 8.28
N GLY A 9 -41.21 -41.39 7.47
CA GLY A 9 -41.25 -41.85 6.06
C GLY A 9 -39.95 -41.43 5.34
N ALA A 10 -38.85 -42.17 5.40
CA ALA A 10 -38.51 -43.45 4.75
C ALA A 10 -38.19 -43.34 3.23
N CYS A 11 -36.92 -43.65 2.89
CA CYS A 11 -36.38 -44.43 1.74
C CYS A 11 -36.87 -44.09 0.30
N ARG A 12 -36.09 -44.05 -0.79
CA ARG A 12 -34.76 -44.55 -1.26
C ARG A 12 -34.65 -44.11 -2.78
N PRO A 13 -33.73 -44.57 -3.66
CA PRO A 13 -32.29 -44.29 -3.80
C PRO A 13 -31.83 -43.93 -5.25
N ALA A 14 -30.50 -43.75 -5.41
CA ALA A 14 -29.63 -44.15 -6.54
C ALA A 14 -29.67 -43.43 -7.91
N ALA A 15 -28.51 -42.89 -8.32
CA ALA A 15 -27.73 -43.24 -9.52
C ALA A 15 -26.47 -42.34 -9.56
N ASP A 16 -25.28 -42.84 -9.26
CA ASP A 16 -24.30 -43.39 -10.23
C ASP A 16 -24.05 -42.49 -11.45
N SER A 17 -22.88 -41.84 -11.47
CA SER A 17 -22.02 -41.85 -12.66
C SER A 17 -20.58 -41.50 -12.27
N ALA A 18 -19.74 -42.53 -12.33
CA ALA A 18 -18.30 -42.43 -12.30
C ALA A 18 -17.77 -42.07 -13.70
N ALA A 19 -16.81 -41.15 -13.78
CA ALA A 19 -15.87 -41.08 -14.89
C ALA A 19 -14.48 -40.71 -14.35
N THR A 20 -13.57 -41.66 -14.50
CA THR A 20 -12.16 -41.69 -14.11
C THR A 20 -11.27 -40.79 -14.99
N PRO A 21 -10.00 -40.57 -14.59
CA PRO A 21 -9.16 -39.47 -15.05
C PRO A 21 -8.45 -39.77 -16.37
N LYS A 22 -8.16 -38.72 -17.15
CA LYS A 22 -7.18 -38.81 -18.24
C LYS A 22 -5.84 -38.24 -17.81
N THR A 23 -4.96 -39.17 -17.48
CA THR A 23 -3.50 -39.06 -17.58
C THR A 23 -3.14 -38.60 -19.00
N ARG A 24 -2.33 -37.54 -19.14
CA ARG A 24 -1.62 -37.24 -20.39
C ARG A 24 -0.15 -36.99 -20.11
N ALA A 25 0.60 -37.98 -20.59
CA ALA A 25 2.01 -38.09 -20.89
C ALA A 25 2.88 -36.82 -20.83
N GLU A 26 4.01 -37.03 -20.15
CA GLU A 26 5.32 -36.45 -20.41
C GLU A 26 5.62 -36.36 -21.91
N ALA A 27 6.17 -35.22 -22.32
CA ALA A 27 6.99 -35.12 -23.51
C ALA A 27 8.24 -34.33 -23.12
N ASP A 28 9.34 -35.07 -23.02
CA ASP A 28 10.71 -34.59 -23.06
C ASP A 28 10.91 -33.65 -24.26
N SER A 29 11.55 -32.51 -24.03
CA SER A 29 12.40 -31.88 -25.04
C SER A 29 13.48 -31.02 -24.37
N PRO A 30 14.76 -31.33 -24.62
CA PRO A 30 15.89 -30.62 -24.05
C PRO A 30 16.20 -29.39 -24.92
N HIS A 31 15.99 -28.18 -24.39
CA HIS A 31 16.59 -26.99 -24.98
C HIS A 31 17.96 -26.75 -24.36
N ALA A 32 18.97 -27.11 -25.15
CA ALA A 32 20.37 -26.81 -24.94
C ALA A 32 20.60 -25.32 -24.63
N ALA A 33 21.35 -25.07 -23.56
CA ALA A 33 21.91 -23.77 -23.23
C ALA A 33 22.88 -23.34 -24.33
N ALA A 34 22.51 -22.32 -25.10
CA ALA A 34 23.47 -21.57 -25.90
C ALA A 34 24.27 -20.65 -24.97
N LYS A 35 25.59 -20.88 -24.90
CA LYS A 35 26.56 -19.95 -24.32
C LYS A 35 26.45 -18.58 -25.00
N PRO A 36 26.33 -17.47 -24.26
CA PRO A 36 26.64 -16.16 -24.82
C PRO A 36 28.15 -16.05 -25.03
N THR A 37 28.56 -16.01 -26.29
CA THR A 37 29.92 -15.64 -26.71
C THR A 37 30.14 -14.17 -26.34
N ALA A 38 31.13 -13.92 -25.49
CA ALA A 38 31.57 -12.57 -25.15
C ALA A 38 32.11 -11.87 -26.41
N ALA A 39 31.50 -10.75 -26.78
CA ALA A 39 32.08 -9.82 -27.74
C ALA A 39 33.13 -8.95 -27.04
N PRO A 40 34.28 -8.66 -27.69
CA PRO A 40 35.35 -7.89 -27.10
C PRO A 40 34.96 -6.42 -26.90
N SER A 41 35.38 -5.88 -25.75
CA SER A 41 35.23 -4.49 -25.36
C SER A 41 35.89 -3.54 -26.37
N GLU A 42 35.09 -2.74 -27.07
CA GLU A 42 35.60 -1.57 -27.78
C GLU A 42 35.87 -0.44 -26.79
N THR A 43 37.09 0.07 -26.88
CA THR A 43 37.64 1.13 -26.04
C THR A 43 37.14 2.47 -26.58
N ILE A 44 36.36 3.21 -25.80
CA ILE A 44 35.91 4.57 -26.16
C ILE A 44 37.08 5.55 -25.92
N PRO A 45 37.52 6.34 -26.92
CA PRO A 45 38.56 7.33 -26.73
C PRO A 45 38.07 8.52 -25.92
N THR A 46 38.88 8.91 -24.93
CA THR A 46 38.69 10.08 -24.07
C THR A 46 38.91 11.37 -24.87
N THR A 47 37.85 12.10 -25.18
CA THR A 47 37.95 13.42 -25.79
C THR A 47 38.22 14.47 -24.71
N LYS A 48 39.34 15.17 -24.87
CA LYS A 48 39.83 16.28 -24.05
C LYS A 48 38.81 17.43 -24.01
N ARG A 49 38.57 17.94 -22.79
CA ARG A 49 37.84 19.17 -22.48
C ARG A 49 38.75 20.39 -22.75
N PRO A 50 38.31 21.40 -23.53
CA PRO A 50 39.00 22.69 -23.59
C PRO A 50 38.67 23.56 -22.35
N PRO A 51 39.49 24.60 -22.11
CA PRO A 51 39.57 25.30 -20.84
C PRO A 51 38.44 26.31 -20.63
N GLU A 52 38.31 26.66 -19.35
CA GLU A 52 37.43 27.64 -18.74
C GLU A 52 37.66 29.04 -19.33
N ASP A 53 36.58 29.69 -19.76
CA ASP A 53 36.54 31.13 -19.95
C ASP A 53 35.66 31.74 -18.86
N GLU A 54 36.33 32.59 -18.10
CA GLU A 54 35.88 33.48 -17.05
C GLU A 54 35.12 34.66 -17.69
N LYS A 55 33.87 34.95 -17.28
CA LYS A 55 33.33 36.32 -17.17
C LYS A 55 31.89 36.43 -16.68
N ASP A 56 31.73 37.44 -15.83
CA ASP A 56 30.56 38.30 -15.60
C ASP A 56 29.35 37.71 -14.85
N THR A 57 29.45 37.76 -13.52
CA THR A 57 28.30 37.84 -12.60
C THR A 57 27.59 39.20 -12.74
N PRO A 58 26.28 39.24 -13.06
CA PRO A 58 25.43 40.37 -12.71
C PRO A 58 24.97 40.21 -11.25
N LYS A 59 25.12 41.30 -10.51
CA LYS A 59 24.64 41.46 -9.13
C LYS A 59 23.12 41.55 -9.14
N GLU A 60 22.45 40.43 -8.93
CA GLU A 60 20.99 40.36 -8.81
C GLU A 60 20.60 40.72 -7.36
N GLU A 61 19.93 41.86 -7.19
CA GLU A 61 19.32 42.27 -5.93
C GLU A 61 18.17 41.32 -5.61
N ALA A 62 18.45 40.31 -4.77
CA ALA A 62 17.44 39.46 -4.18
C ALA A 62 16.59 40.28 -3.20
N SER A 63 15.50 40.87 -3.70
CA SER A 63 14.38 41.33 -2.88
C SER A 63 13.73 40.12 -2.24
N SER A 64 14.19 39.78 -1.03
CA SER A 64 13.62 38.76 -0.16
C SER A 64 12.27 39.23 0.37
N THR A 65 11.23 39.16 -0.47
CA THR A 65 9.85 39.24 -0.02
C THR A 65 9.51 37.87 0.59
N SER A 66 9.74 37.75 1.90
CA SER A 66 9.30 36.62 2.71
C SER A 66 7.78 36.51 2.66
N ALA A 67 7.26 35.77 1.68
CA ALA A 67 5.85 35.40 1.63
C ALA A 67 5.56 34.55 2.86
N ALA A 68 4.72 35.07 3.76
CA ALA A 68 4.22 34.33 4.91
C ALA A 68 3.66 32.97 4.43
N PRO A 69 3.90 31.87 5.17
CA PRO A 69 3.37 30.57 4.81
C PRO A 69 1.85 30.69 4.68
N SER A 70 1.35 30.51 3.46
CA SER A 70 -0.10 30.60 3.23
C SER A 70 -0.75 29.56 4.13
N SER A 71 -1.62 30.02 5.03
CA SER A 71 -2.39 29.15 5.87
C SER A 71 -3.31 28.36 4.95
N GLY A 72 -2.88 27.16 4.58
CA GLY A 72 -3.69 26.26 3.77
C GLY A 72 -5.08 26.10 4.39
N PRO A 73 -6.09 25.72 3.59
CA PRO A 73 -7.44 25.51 4.08
C PRO A 73 -7.40 24.62 5.34
N LYS A 74 -8.04 25.06 6.43
CA LYS A 74 -8.11 24.29 7.67
C LYS A 74 -9.16 23.20 7.52
N VAL A 75 -8.88 22.00 8.05
CA VAL A 75 -9.88 20.92 8.15
C VAL A 75 -10.97 21.38 9.13
N ASP A 76 -12.21 21.39 8.67
CA ASP A 76 -13.37 21.56 9.57
C ASP A 76 -13.68 20.24 10.25
N LEU A 77 -12.98 19.98 11.36
CA LEU A 77 -13.11 18.73 12.09
C LEU A 77 -14.52 18.54 12.65
N GLN A 78 -15.20 19.62 13.06
CA GLN A 78 -16.53 19.51 13.65
C GLN A 78 -17.57 19.13 12.59
N ALA A 79 -17.53 19.76 11.42
CA ALA A 79 -18.40 19.38 10.30
C ALA A 79 -18.18 17.91 9.89
N ASN A 80 -16.93 17.45 9.87
CA ASN A 80 -16.62 16.04 9.58
C ASN A 80 -17.18 15.09 10.66
N ILE A 81 -17.08 15.45 11.95
CA ILE A 81 -17.65 14.68 13.06
C ILE A 81 -19.16 14.57 12.93
N ASP A 82 -19.83 15.68 12.61
CA ASP A 82 -21.29 15.72 12.49
C ASP A 82 -21.78 14.91 11.29
N LEU A 83 -21.08 14.98 10.15
CA LEU A 83 -21.35 14.15 8.97
C LEU A 83 -21.18 12.65 9.27
N LEU A 84 -20.14 12.29 10.02
CA LEU A 84 -19.79 10.88 10.29
C LEU A 84 -20.48 10.31 11.53
N ARG A 85 -21.33 11.06 12.24
CA ARG A 85 -21.86 10.62 13.53
C ARG A 85 -22.65 9.32 13.42
N ASP A 86 -23.66 9.28 12.56
CA ASP A 86 -24.56 8.12 12.47
C ASP A 86 -23.92 7.01 11.63
N VAL A 87 -23.44 7.34 10.44
CA VAL A 87 -22.81 6.37 9.52
C VAL A 87 -21.50 5.82 10.08
N GLY A 88 -20.72 6.64 10.77
CA GLY A 88 -19.49 6.20 11.44
C GLY A 88 -19.78 5.21 12.56
N ASN A 89 -20.85 5.43 13.34
CA ASN A 89 -21.28 4.47 14.35
C ASN A 89 -21.72 3.14 13.72
N GLU A 90 -22.57 3.17 12.68
CA GLU A 90 -22.99 1.97 11.92
C GLU A 90 -21.76 1.17 11.44
N MET A 91 -20.77 1.86 10.85
CA MET A 91 -19.56 1.23 10.36
C MET A 91 -18.68 0.67 11.48
N LEU A 92 -18.54 1.38 12.60
CA LEU A 92 -17.76 0.91 13.75
C LEU A 92 -18.40 -0.32 14.39
N GLU A 93 -19.73 -0.34 14.51
CA GLU A 93 -20.49 -1.49 15.03
C GLU A 93 -20.39 -2.70 14.09
N ALA A 94 -20.47 -2.48 12.78
CA ALA A 94 -20.27 -3.53 11.78
C ALA A 94 -18.85 -4.11 11.87
N TRP A 95 -17.84 -3.24 11.92
CA TRP A 95 -16.43 -3.64 12.03
C TRP A 95 -16.12 -4.37 13.34
N ALA A 96 -16.74 -4.00 14.46
CA ALA A 96 -16.52 -4.63 15.76
C ALA A 96 -16.88 -6.12 15.79
N LYS A 97 -17.72 -6.58 14.84
CA LYS A 97 -18.10 -8.00 14.68
C LYS A 97 -17.04 -8.83 13.94
N ILE A 98 -16.03 -8.18 13.36
CA ILE A 98 -15.03 -8.79 12.48
C ILE A 98 -13.74 -9.07 13.26
N ARG A 99 -13.50 -10.35 13.54
CA ARG A 99 -12.29 -10.84 14.26
C ARG A 99 -11.11 -11.01 13.33
N SER A 100 -11.37 -11.39 12.08
CA SER A 100 -10.34 -11.59 11.07
C SER A 100 -10.87 -11.30 9.67
N VAL A 101 -9.96 -10.98 8.77
CA VAL A 101 -10.25 -10.71 7.35
C VAL A 101 -9.16 -11.35 6.49
N ARG A 102 -9.57 -12.00 5.40
CA ARG A 102 -8.73 -12.30 4.25
C ARG A 102 -9.34 -11.62 3.02
N ALA A 103 -8.52 -10.96 2.21
CA ALA A 103 -8.98 -10.33 0.99
C ALA A 103 -7.88 -10.32 -0.07
N LYS A 104 -8.29 -10.38 -1.34
CA LYS A 104 -7.42 -10.06 -2.47
C LYS A 104 -7.27 -8.54 -2.58
N VAL A 105 -6.04 -8.08 -2.76
CA VAL A 105 -5.71 -6.66 -2.91
C VAL A 105 -5.25 -6.42 -4.34
N ASN A 106 -5.81 -5.41 -4.99
CA ASN A 106 -5.30 -4.87 -6.23
C ASN A 106 -4.91 -3.41 -6.03
N VAL A 107 -3.75 -3.02 -6.53
CA VAL A 107 -3.23 -1.66 -6.49
C VAL A 107 -2.89 -1.25 -7.91
N SER A 108 -3.32 -0.08 -8.34
CA SER A 108 -2.76 0.56 -9.52
C SER A 108 -2.32 1.98 -9.19
N MET A 109 -1.27 2.44 -9.86
CA MET A 109 -0.83 3.82 -9.81
C MET A 109 -0.34 4.27 -11.17
N ASP A 110 -0.97 5.31 -11.70
CA ASP A 110 -0.56 6.01 -12.91
C ASP A 110 0.07 7.35 -12.49
N GLN A 111 1.25 7.69 -13.01
CA GLN A 111 1.85 9.02 -12.83
C GLN A 111 1.96 9.70 -14.19
N ARG A 112 1.27 10.83 -14.40
CA ARG A 112 1.38 11.56 -15.69
C ARG A 112 2.61 12.45 -15.78
N GLU A 113 3.16 12.93 -14.66
CA GLU A 113 4.40 13.71 -14.65
C GLU A 113 5.59 12.89 -15.16
N ASN A 114 5.56 11.58 -14.95
CA ASN A 114 6.43 10.63 -15.61
C ASN A 114 5.53 9.58 -16.27
N PRO A 115 4.99 9.88 -17.47
CA PRO A 115 3.96 9.06 -18.14
C PRO A 115 4.45 7.64 -18.45
N PHE A 116 5.73 7.39 -18.21
CA PHE A 116 6.38 6.13 -18.44
C PHE A 116 6.16 5.19 -17.25
N ILE A 117 6.00 5.70 -16.02
CA ILE A 117 5.86 4.85 -14.82
C ILE A 117 4.38 4.52 -14.56
N SER A 118 4.00 3.27 -14.86
CA SER A 118 2.80 2.65 -14.31
C SER A 118 3.18 1.60 -13.28
N LEU A 119 2.36 1.46 -12.24
CA LEU A 119 2.50 0.44 -11.22
C LEU A 119 1.21 -0.33 -11.14
N HIS A 120 1.29 -1.64 -11.30
CA HIS A 120 0.21 -2.57 -11.03
C HIS A 120 0.67 -3.54 -9.95
N GLY A 121 -0.16 -3.77 -8.94
CA GLY A 121 0.14 -4.70 -7.87
C GLY A 121 -1.07 -5.56 -7.57
N GLU A 122 -0.83 -6.83 -7.33
CA GLU A 122 -1.84 -7.77 -6.86
C GLU A 122 -1.29 -8.55 -5.66
N GLY A 123 -2.17 -8.98 -4.78
CA GLY A 123 -1.73 -9.64 -3.56
C GLY A 123 -2.86 -10.14 -2.69
N VAL A 124 -2.46 -10.64 -1.53
CA VAL A 124 -3.36 -11.10 -0.47
C VAL A 124 -3.05 -10.30 0.79
N ARG A 125 -4.12 -9.85 1.46
CA ARG A 125 -4.07 -9.26 2.78
C ARG A 125 -4.84 -10.12 3.76
N GLU A 126 -4.21 -10.40 4.88
CA GLU A 126 -4.78 -11.08 6.03
C GLU A 126 -4.66 -10.16 7.24
N GLN A 127 -5.69 -10.13 8.08
CA GLN A 127 -5.71 -9.30 9.28
C GLN A 127 -6.45 -10.03 10.40
N ILE A 128 -5.90 -10.00 11.62
CA ILE A 128 -6.58 -10.39 12.85
C ILE A 128 -6.74 -9.16 13.74
N ASN A 129 -7.95 -8.91 14.23
CA ASN A 129 -8.27 -7.88 15.19
C ASN A 129 -8.39 -8.53 16.58
N ARG A 130 -7.47 -8.21 17.48
CA ARG A 130 -7.42 -8.80 18.83
C ARG A 130 -6.91 -7.77 19.82
N ASP A 131 -7.59 -7.64 20.96
CA ASP A 131 -7.17 -6.79 22.09
C ASP A 131 -6.86 -5.33 21.69
N GLY A 132 -7.66 -4.79 20.77
CA GLY A 132 -7.48 -3.42 20.25
C GLY A 132 -6.28 -3.24 19.30
N ARG A 133 -5.58 -4.32 18.95
CA ARG A 133 -4.49 -4.36 17.97
C ARG A 133 -4.95 -5.05 16.69
N SER A 134 -4.33 -4.65 15.59
CA SER A 134 -4.50 -5.32 14.30
C SER A 134 -3.17 -5.95 13.90
N LEU A 135 -3.14 -7.28 13.88
CA LEU A 135 -2.05 -8.04 13.27
C LEU A 135 -2.31 -8.08 11.78
N VAL A 136 -1.31 -7.74 10.95
CA VAL A 136 -1.50 -7.64 9.50
C VAL A 136 -0.43 -8.43 8.77
N TYR A 137 -0.85 -9.25 7.81
CA TYR A 137 0.00 -9.87 6.82
C TYR A 137 -0.42 -9.37 5.44
N LEU A 138 0.54 -8.91 4.66
CA LEU A 138 0.33 -8.46 3.29
C LEU A 138 1.42 -9.05 2.41
N LYS A 139 1.02 -9.78 1.37
CA LYS A 139 1.91 -10.27 0.33
C LYS A 139 1.45 -9.70 -1.00
N MET A 140 2.30 -8.92 -1.66
CA MET A 140 2.01 -8.31 -2.96
C MET A 140 3.11 -8.62 -3.97
N LEU A 141 2.72 -8.86 -5.21
CA LEU A 141 3.57 -8.75 -6.38
C LEU A 141 3.22 -7.43 -7.07
N THR A 142 4.22 -6.58 -7.28
CA THR A 142 4.07 -5.28 -7.96
C THR A 142 4.92 -5.29 -9.21
N THR A 143 4.31 -5.00 -10.36
CA THR A 143 4.98 -4.80 -11.63
C THR A 143 5.05 -3.31 -11.94
N PHE A 144 6.25 -2.84 -12.28
CA PHE A 144 6.49 -1.51 -12.81
C PHE A 144 6.69 -1.64 -14.31
N SER A 145 5.98 -0.82 -15.09
CA SER A 145 6.33 -0.60 -16.49
C SER A 145 6.92 0.80 -16.62
N THR A 146 8.02 0.92 -17.36
CA THR A 146 8.54 2.20 -17.87
C THR A 146 8.37 2.22 -19.39
N ASP A 147 7.35 2.90 -19.90
CA ASP A 147 7.20 3.12 -21.35
C ASP A 147 8.19 4.20 -21.78
N ASN A 148 9.45 3.90 -22.13
CA ASN A 148 10.38 4.96 -22.56
C ASN A 148 10.21 5.27 -24.07
N PRO A 149 9.59 6.39 -24.49
CA PRO A 149 9.39 6.74 -25.89
C PRO A 149 10.66 7.21 -26.59
N SER A 150 11.75 7.47 -25.85
CA SER A 150 13.05 7.82 -26.45
C SER A 150 13.83 6.61 -26.96
N GLN A 151 13.34 5.40 -26.70
CA GLN A 151 13.81 4.17 -27.32
C GLN A 151 12.69 3.64 -28.22
N ASP A 152 12.77 3.90 -29.52
CA ASP A 152 11.92 3.31 -30.56
C ASP A 152 12.24 1.79 -30.75
N GLY A 153 12.33 1.06 -29.64
CA GLY A 153 12.61 -0.38 -29.59
C GLY A 153 11.58 -1.12 -28.73
N PRO A 154 11.43 -2.45 -28.89
CA PRO A 154 10.47 -3.27 -28.15
C PRO A 154 10.77 -3.42 -26.64
N ASP A 155 11.74 -2.69 -26.11
CA ASP A 155 12.31 -2.90 -24.77
C ASP A 155 11.48 -2.19 -23.68
N ARG A 156 10.25 -2.64 -23.49
CA ARG A 156 9.51 -2.39 -22.25
C ARG A 156 10.21 -3.13 -21.11
N ILE A 157 10.93 -2.38 -20.26
CA ILE A 157 11.51 -2.94 -19.05
C ILE A 157 10.39 -3.16 -18.03
N TRP A 158 10.07 -4.42 -17.78
CA TRP A 158 9.22 -4.84 -16.68
C TRP A 158 10.10 -5.19 -15.50
N THR A 159 10.06 -4.38 -14.44
CA THR A 159 10.68 -4.76 -13.16
C THR A 159 9.58 -5.20 -12.20
N GLY A 160 9.71 -6.42 -11.69
CA GLY A 160 8.87 -6.95 -10.63
C GLY A 160 9.46 -6.60 -9.26
N ARG A 161 8.59 -6.35 -8.30
CA ARG A 161 8.91 -6.27 -6.87
C ARG A 161 7.94 -7.14 -6.09
N ARG A 162 8.46 -8.08 -5.30
CA ARG A 162 7.65 -8.80 -4.32
C ARG A 162 7.80 -8.11 -2.99
N THR A 163 6.68 -7.79 -2.35
CA THR A 163 6.64 -7.19 -1.03
C THR A 163 5.91 -8.13 -0.09
N ARG A 164 6.56 -8.50 1.01
CA ARG A 164 5.91 -9.12 2.16
C ARG A 164 5.99 -8.15 3.32
N LEU A 165 4.85 -7.86 3.94
CA LEU A 165 4.75 -7.03 5.11
C LEU A 165 4.04 -7.81 6.20
N ILE A 166 4.62 -7.80 7.39
CA ILE A 166 4.09 -8.42 8.61
C ILE A 166 4.03 -7.34 9.68
N SER A 167 2.89 -7.15 10.34
CA SER A 167 2.75 -6.23 11.46
C SER A 167 2.19 -6.94 12.67
N ASP A 168 2.84 -6.71 13.81
CA ASP A 168 2.45 -7.19 15.14
C ASP A 168 1.54 -6.18 15.89
N GLY A 169 1.10 -5.13 15.20
CA GLY A 169 0.31 -4.03 15.76
C GLY A 169 1.12 -2.89 16.39
N VAL A 170 2.43 -3.06 16.58
CA VAL A 170 3.35 -2.01 17.07
C VAL A 170 4.35 -1.63 15.99
N TYR A 171 4.99 -2.64 15.41
CA TYR A 171 5.93 -2.53 14.31
C TYR A 171 5.36 -3.19 13.05
N ALA A 172 5.93 -2.80 11.92
CA ALA A 172 5.78 -3.51 10.65
C ALA A 172 7.18 -3.88 10.15
N TYR A 173 7.33 -5.15 9.79
CA TYR A 173 8.50 -5.72 9.17
C TYR A 173 8.20 -5.89 7.69
N VAL A 174 9.06 -5.35 6.84
CA VAL A 174 8.88 -5.38 5.39
C VAL A 174 10.08 -6.08 4.78
N HIS A 175 9.78 -7.06 3.96
CA HIS A 175 10.71 -7.70 3.04
C HIS A 175 10.32 -7.28 1.62
N GLU A 176 11.26 -6.64 0.91
CA GLU A 176 11.15 -6.33 -0.51
C GLU A 176 12.21 -7.10 -1.31
N GLU A 177 11.77 -7.83 -2.32
CA GLU A 177 12.62 -8.52 -3.30
C GLU A 177 12.50 -7.75 -4.62
N THR A 178 13.62 -7.20 -5.10
CA THR A 178 13.74 -6.51 -6.40
C THR A 178 14.83 -7.16 -7.24
N HIS A 179 15.00 -6.70 -8.49
CA HIS A 179 16.11 -7.12 -9.34
C HIS A 179 17.51 -6.80 -8.77
N ASP A 180 17.61 -5.76 -7.92
CA ASP A 180 18.85 -5.34 -7.26
C ASP A 180 19.17 -6.16 -5.99
N GLY A 181 18.27 -7.06 -5.58
CA GLY A 181 18.41 -7.90 -4.40
C GLY A 181 17.27 -7.76 -3.39
N GLU A 182 17.51 -8.28 -2.20
CA GLU A 182 16.53 -8.31 -1.11
C GLU A 182 16.81 -7.21 -0.07
N ARG A 183 15.75 -6.62 0.48
CA ARG A 183 15.82 -5.63 1.55
C ARG A 183 14.85 -5.97 2.66
N TYR A 184 15.31 -5.83 3.89
CA TYR A 184 14.54 -6.10 5.10
C TYR A 184 14.59 -4.88 6.00
N TYR A 185 13.43 -4.34 6.37
CA TYR A 185 13.36 -3.19 7.26
C TYR A 185 12.21 -3.28 8.23
N LYS A 186 12.43 -2.69 9.41
CA LYS A 186 11.45 -2.54 10.49
C LYS A 186 11.03 -1.08 10.55
N THR A 187 9.73 -0.83 10.66
CA THR A 187 9.15 0.50 10.79
C THR A 187 8.01 0.48 11.81
N TRP A 188 7.50 1.64 12.20
CA TRP A 188 6.29 1.72 13.03
C TRP A 188 5.10 1.16 12.26
N ALA A 189 4.11 0.54 12.93
CA ALA A 189 2.93 -0.11 12.33
C ALA A 189 1.91 0.86 11.67
N ARG A 190 2.41 1.90 10.99
CA ARG A 190 1.67 2.81 10.11
C ARG A 190 2.47 3.12 8.83
N PRO A 191 3.08 2.14 8.16
CA PRO A 191 3.76 2.42 6.91
C PRO A 191 2.74 2.87 5.85
N PRO A 192 3.13 3.69 4.86
CA PRO A 192 2.24 4.16 3.79
C PRO A 192 1.56 3.04 2.97
N GLN A 193 2.09 1.82 3.04
CA GLN A 193 1.57 0.62 2.38
C GLN A 193 0.38 0.00 3.16
N LEU A 194 0.25 0.29 4.46
CA LEU A 194 -0.84 -0.20 5.30
C LEU A 194 -1.99 0.82 5.34
N TYR A 195 -2.91 0.69 4.40
CA TYR A 195 -4.19 1.40 4.46
C TYR A 195 -5.06 0.81 5.57
N PRO A 196 -5.81 1.63 6.31
CA PRO A 196 -6.77 1.13 7.29
C PRO A 196 -7.89 0.38 6.55
N LEU A 197 -8.16 -0.88 6.91
CA LEU A 197 -9.29 -1.63 6.36
C LEU A 197 -10.63 -1.17 6.95
N GLY A 198 -10.67 -0.79 8.21
CA GLY A 198 -11.92 -0.47 8.88
C GLY A 198 -11.71 0.11 10.26
N GLY A 199 -12.79 0.17 11.03
CA GLY A 199 -12.76 0.55 12.44
C GLY A 199 -12.26 1.98 12.70
N PRO A 200 -11.74 2.24 13.91
CA PRO A 200 -11.27 3.58 14.30
C PRO A 200 -10.12 4.11 13.44
N ALA A 201 -9.34 3.24 12.79
CA ALA A 201 -8.26 3.66 11.90
C ALA A 201 -8.82 4.25 10.58
N LEU A 202 -9.87 3.66 10.03
CA LEU A 202 -10.56 4.20 8.84
C LEU A 202 -11.32 5.49 9.18
N MET A 203 -11.95 5.57 10.36
CA MET A 203 -12.57 6.81 10.84
C MET A 203 -11.59 7.97 10.93
N ARG A 204 -10.40 7.72 11.48
CA ARG A 204 -9.33 8.73 11.54
C ARG A 204 -8.85 9.16 10.15
N LEU A 205 -8.91 8.28 9.15
CA LEU A 205 -8.61 8.66 7.76
C LEU A 205 -9.66 9.66 7.26
N LEU A 206 -10.94 9.35 7.40
CA LEU A 206 -12.05 10.19 6.92
C LEU A 206 -12.07 11.56 7.61
N LEU A 207 -11.92 11.59 8.94
CA LEU A 207 -11.88 12.84 9.73
C LEU A 207 -10.73 13.77 9.31
N ARG A 208 -9.65 13.23 8.74
CA ARG A 208 -8.50 13.97 8.23
C ARG A 208 -8.63 14.39 6.77
N LEU A 209 -9.79 14.20 6.15
CA LEU A 209 -10.05 14.73 4.81
C LEU A 209 -10.65 16.13 4.92
N GLN A 210 -10.17 17.05 4.07
CA GLN A 210 -10.76 18.37 3.90
C GLN A 210 -11.98 18.27 2.99
N SER A 211 -12.99 19.10 3.26
CA SER A 211 -14.22 19.14 2.47
C SER A 211 -14.82 17.74 2.30
N LEU A 212 -14.78 16.94 3.37
CA LEU A 212 -15.37 15.61 3.39
C LEU A 212 -16.86 15.74 3.14
N ARG A 213 -17.36 14.89 2.26
CA ARG A 213 -18.79 14.74 2.02
C ARG A 213 -19.10 13.28 1.77
N GLN A 214 -20.30 12.90 2.16
CA GLN A 214 -20.91 11.65 1.75
C GLN A 214 -21.66 11.88 0.44
N GLU A 215 -21.52 10.94 -0.49
CA GLU A 215 -22.28 10.90 -1.72
C GLU A 215 -23.37 9.83 -1.57
N GLU A 216 -24.26 9.72 -2.56
CA GLU A 216 -25.27 8.66 -2.54
C GLU A 216 -24.62 7.28 -2.41
N ASP A 217 -25.16 6.48 -1.50
CA ASP A 217 -24.80 5.08 -1.37
C ASP A 217 -25.03 4.37 -2.71
N MET A 218 -24.19 3.40 -3.03
CA MET A 218 -24.29 2.68 -4.31
C MET A 218 -23.96 1.21 -4.17
N VAL A 219 -24.30 0.42 -5.18
CA VAL A 219 -23.86 -0.96 -5.31
C VAL A 219 -22.49 -1.01 -5.98
N PHE A 220 -21.54 -1.72 -5.39
CA PHE A 220 -20.19 -1.91 -5.90
C PHE A 220 -19.80 -3.38 -5.79
N HIS A 221 -19.57 -4.04 -6.94
CA HIS A 221 -19.33 -5.50 -7.01
C HIS A 221 -20.40 -6.35 -6.31
N GLY A 222 -21.66 -5.90 -6.31
CA GLY A 222 -22.79 -6.61 -5.72
C GLY A 222 -23.12 -6.21 -4.28
N ASP A 223 -22.24 -5.45 -3.62
CA ASP A 223 -22.43 -5.03 -2.23
C ASP A 223 -22.81 -3.55 -2.13
N TRP A 224 -23.66 -3.20 -1.16
CA TRP A 224 -23.95 -1.81 -0.83
C TRP A 224 -22.76 -1.15 -0.14
N VAL A 225 -22.37 0.03 -0.61
CA VAL A 225 -21.25 0.80 -0.07
C VAL A 225 -21.64 2.23 0.25
N HIS A 226 -21.11 2.74 1.36
CA HIS A 226 -21.02 4.18 1.61
C HIS A 226 -19.90 4.78 0.75
N VAL A 227 -20.15 5.94 0.16
CA VAL A 227 -19.19 6.64 -0.69
C VAL A 227 -18.83 7.98 -0.07
N PHE A 228 -17.56 8.15 0.30
CA PHE A 228 -17.03 9.41 0.81
C PHE A 228 -16.06 10.03 -0.17
N LYS A 229 -16.13 11.34 -0.34
CA LYS A 229 -15.19 12.13 -1.13
C LYS A 229 -14.63 13.27 -0.29
N GLY A 230 -13.37 13.59 -0.50
CA GLY A 230 -12.71 14.71 0.16
C GLY A 230 -11.38 15.04 -0.49
N LEU A 231 -10.61 15.89 0.17
CA LEU A 231 -9.25 16.26 -0.20
C LEU A 231 -8.28 15.85 0.91
N THR A 232 -7.02 15.60 0.58
CA THR A 232 -5.96 15.44 1.58
C THR A 232 -5.77 16.73 2.40
N ASN A 233 -5.14 16.64 3.57
CA ASN A 233 -4.90 17.79 4.47
C ASN A 233 -4.11 18.97 3.86
N ASN A 234 -3.47 18.77 2.71
CA ASN A 234 -2.78 19.83 1.98
C ASN A 234 -3.59 20.33 0.76
N GLY A 235 -4.83 19.86 0.59
CA GLY A 235 -5.71 20.19 -0.53
C GLY A 235 -5.27 19.64 -1.89
N GLN A 236 -4.16 18.91 -1.98
CA GLN A 236 -3.52 18.57 -3.26
C GLN A 236 -4.15 17.36 -3.96
N ALA A 237 -4.65 16.38 -3.21
CA ALA A 237 -5.17 15.15 -3.79
C ALA A 237 -6.64 14.94 -3.42
N LYS A 238 -7.45 14.61 -4.44
CA LYS A 238 -8.83 14.15 -4.31
C LYS A 238 -8.82 12.71 -3.82
N VAL A 239 -9.54 12.44 -2.75
CA VAL A 239 -9.71 11.11 -2.15
C VAL A 239 -11.15 10.67 -2.34
N THR A 240 -11.34 9.44 -2.80
CA THR A 240 -12.63 8.74 -2.79
C THR A 240 -12.48 7.44 -2.04
N VAL A 241 -13.35 7.21 -1.06
CA VAL A 241 -13.35 6.05 -0.18
C VAL A 241 -14.68 5.36 -0.32
N LYS A 242 -14.70 4.08 -0.66
CA LYS A 242 -15.90 3.24 -0.64
C LYS A 242 -15.80 2.19 0.45
N ILE A 243 -16.86 2.06 1.22
CA ILE A 243 -16.89 1.25 2.43
C ILE A 243 -18.12 0.36 2.41
N ARG A 244 -17.93 -0.95 2.47
CA ARG A 244 -19.01 -1.95 2.55
C ARG A 244 -19.81 -1.76 3.82
N ARG A 245 -21.13 -1.60 3.68
CA ARG A 245 -22.02 -1.24 4.80
C ARG A 245 -22.15 -2.34 5.85
N ASP A 246 -22.30 -3.58 5.39
CA ASP A 246 -22.53 -4.78 6.22
C ASP A 246 -21.38 -5.09 7.19
N ILE A 247 -20.14 -4.76 6.83
CA ILE A 247 -18.93 -5.06 7.63
C ILE A 247 -18.10 -3.81 8.00
N GLY A 248 -18.50 -2.62 7.57
CA GLY A 248 -17.79 -1.37 7.87
C GLY A 248 -16.35 -1.32 7.35
N MET A 249 -16.08 -1.99 6.22
CA MET A 249 -14.73 -2.17 5.68
C MET A 249 -14.53 -1.41 4.36
N LEU A 250 -13.37 -0.78 4.20
CA LEU A 250 -12.85 -0.25 2.95
C LEU A 250 -12.86 -1.34 1.87
N VAL A 251 -13.37 -1.00 0.68
CA VAL A 251 -13.33 -1.87 -0.51
C VAL A 251 -12.71 -1.19 -1.73
N ASP A 252 -12.70 0.15 -1.77
CA ASP A 252 -12.07 0.93 -2.83
C ASP A 252 -11.53 2.25 -2.25
N LEU A 253 -10.26 2.55 -2.52
CA LEU A 253 -9.61 3.82 -2.18
C LEU A 253 -8.98 4.39 -3.44
N ARG A 254 -9.41 5.59 -3.85
CA ARG A 254 -8.84 6.33 -4.98
C ARG A 254 -8.22 7.61 -4.49
N ILE A 255 -6.98 7.85 -4.88
CA ILE A 255 -6.25 9.08 -4.57
C ILE A 255 -5.79 9.66 -5.91
N ALA A 256 -6.32 10.81 -6.28
CA ALA A 256 -5.98 11.50 -7.52
C ALA A 256 -5.40 12.88 -7.19
N ASN A 257 -4.12 13.09 -7.47
CA ASN A 257 -3.48 14.40 -7.42
C ASN A 257 -3.44 14.96 -8.86
N PRO A 258 -4.35 15.86 -9.23
CA PRO A 258 -4.41 16.41 -10.59
C PRO A 258 -3.19 17.28 -10.93
N GLN A 259 -2.60 17.95 -9.93
CA GLN A 259 -1.41 18.79 -10.14
C GLN A 259 -0.21 17.93 -10.53
N ARG A 260 -0.04 16.78 -9.86
CA ARG A 260 1.04 15.82 -10.15
C ARG A 260 0.68 14.77 -11.18
N GLY A 261 -0.55 14.81 -11.68
CA GLY A 261 -1.11 13.75 -12.52
C GLY A 261 -1.00 12.34 -11.92
N VAL A 262 -0.94 12.21 -10.59
CA VAL A 262 -0.84 10.91 -9.92
C VAL A 262 -2.24 10.40 -9.65
N LYS A 263 -2.54 9.18 -10.09
CA LYS A 263 -3.79 8.48 -9.77
C LYS A 263 -3.43 7.12 -9.18
N ARG A 264 -3.73 6.93 -7.90
CA ARG A 264 -3.63 5.65 -7.20
C ARG A 264 -5.01 5.08 -6.94
N VAL A 265 -5.19 3.79 -7.20
CA VAL A 265 -6.39 3.03 -6.89
C VAL A 265 -5.99 1.81 -6.09
N ILE A 266 -6.70 1.53 -5.01
CA ILE A 266 -6.56 0.31 -4.23
C ILE A 266 -7.96 -0.29 -4.12
N THR A 267 -8.13 -1.53 -4.54
CA THR A 267 -9.41 -2.24 -4.51
C THR A 267 -9.23 -3.56 -3.78
N LEU A 268 -10.20 -3.91 -2.94
CA LEU A 268 -10.27 -5.17 -2.22
C LEU A 268 -11.41 -6.01 -2.80
N SER A 269 -11.15 -7.29 -3.02
CA SER A 269 -12.10 -8.27 -3.56
C SER A 269 -11.93 -9.60 -2.85
N GLU A 270 -12.84 -10.55 -3.11
CA GLU A 270 -12.77 -11.91 -2.52
C GLU A 270 -12.63 -11.85 -0.99
N ILE A 271 -13.49 -11.04 -0.36
CA ILE A 271 -13.39 -10.70 1.06
C ILE A 271 -14.06 -11.81 1.89
N GLU A 272 -13.26 -12.50 2.69
CA GLU A 272 -13.69 -13.46 3.68
C GLU A 272 -13.52 -12.86 5.08
N THR A 273 -14.54 -12.94 5.92
CA THR A 273 -14.51 -12.44 7.30
C THR A 273 -14.62 -13.56 8.31
N ASN A 274 -14.05 -13.36 9.50
CA ASN A 274 -14.02 -14.33 10.59
C ASN A 274 -13.44 -15.71 10.19
N VAL A 275 -12.53 -15.71 9.21
CA VAL A 275 -11.76 -16.89 8.81
C VAL A 275 -10.72 -17.24 9.86
N ASP A 276 -10.48 -18.53 10.06
CA ASP A 276 -9.40 -18.99 10.93
C ASP A 276 -8.06 -18.78 10.20
N ILE A 277 -7.24 -17.86 10.71
CA ILE A 277 -5.93 -17.52 10.15
C ILE A 277 -4.88 -17.91 11.20
N PRO A 278 -3.93 -18.79 10.86
CA PRO A 278 -2.84 -19.15 11.77
C PRO A 278 -2.05 -17.93 12.25
N GLU A 279 -1.86 -17.81 13.57
CA GLU A 279 -1.18 -16.65 14.18
C GLU A 279 0.32 -16.57 13.81
N ASP A 280 0.94 -17.71 13.48
CA ASP A 280 2.34 -17.80 13.04
C ASP A 280 2.61 -16.99 11.76
N ARG A 281 1.59 -16.73 10.94
CA ARG A 281 1.70 -15.84 9.76
C ARG A 281 2.02 -14.40 10.12
N PHE A 282 1.72 -13.98 11.34
CA PHE A 282 1.94 -12.62 11.82
C PHE A 282 3.25 -12.47 12.61
N VAL A 283 4.05 -13.54 12.68
CA VAL A 283 5.37 -13.53 13.31
C VAL A 283 6.42 -13.31 12.23
N PHE A 284 7.17 -12.22 12.35
CA PHE A 284 8.32 -12.00 11.49
C PHE A 284 9.56 -12.70 12.05
N GLN A 285 10.17 -13.56 11.23
CA GLN A 285 11.46 -14.18 11.51
C GLN A 285 12.42 -13.78 10.39
N PRO A 286 13.47 -12.99 10.67
CA PRO A 286 14.46 -12.69 9.65
C PRO A 286 15.19 -13.97 9.24
N PRO A 287 15.52 -14.15 7.95
CA PRO A 287 16.35 -15.26 7.52
C PRO A 287 17.73 -15.24 8.21
N GLU A 288 18.35 -16.40 8.29
CA GLU A 288 19.71 -16.51 8.85
C GLU A 288 20.70 -15.63 8.07
N GLY A 289 21.53 -14.88 8.80
CA GLY A 289 22.53 -13.98 8.21
C GLY A 289 21.98 -12.66 7.64
N VAL A 290 20.67 -12.41 7.72
CA VAL A 290 20.05 -11.18 7.23
C VAL A 290 19.98 -10.10 8.31
N THR A 291 20.53 -8.92 8.01
CA THR A 291 20.39 -7.73 8.85
C THR A 291 19.10 -6.98 8.50
N VAL A 292 18.25 -6.74 9.50
CA VAL A 292 17.04 -5.92 9.35
C VAL A 292 17.38 -4.47 9.65
N GLN A 293 17.15 -3.58 8.68
CA GLN A 293 17.33 -2.14 8.88
C GLN A 293 16.22 -1.57 9.77
N ASP A 294 16.57 -1.06 10.95
CA ASP A 294 15.58 -0.41 11.83
C ASP A 294 15.36 1.06 11.44
N MET A 295 14.19 1.34 10.86
CA MET A 295 13.73 2.66 10.44
C MET A 295 12.83 3.33 11.49
N THR A 296 12.72 2.78 12.70
CA THR A 296 11.89 3.34 13.78
C THR A 296 12.57 4.49 14.52
N VAL A 297 13.90 4.57 14.43
CA VAL A 297 14.71 5.63 15.01
C VAL A 297 14.76 6.79 14.01
N SER A 298 13.83 7.73 14.11
CA SER A 298 13.99 9.02 13.44
C SER A 298 15.20 9.73 14.04
N LYS A 299 16.12 10.22 13.19
CA LYS A 299 17.22 11.13 13.55
C LYS A 299 16.66 12.31 14.34
N THR A 300 16.65 12.25 15.66
CA THR A 300 16.23 13.38 16.51
C THR A 300 17.16 13.59 17.71
N ASP A 301 18.28 12.86 17.80
CA ASP A 301 19.26 13.04 18.89
C ASP A 301 20.74 13.17 18.45
N GLU A 302 21.05 13.38 17.17
CA GLU A 302 22.45 13.64 16.72
C GLU A 302 22.84 15.14 16.74
N THR A 303 22.21 15.97 17.58
CA THR A 303 22.62 17.39 17.71
C THR A 303 22.69 17.83 19.17
N LYS A 304 23.35 17.06 20.05
CA LYS A 304 23.79 17.53 21.39
C LYS A 304 25.05 16.81 21.91
N GLU A 305 26.08 16.66 21.11
CA GLU A 305 27.45 16.40 21.58
C GLU A 305 28.41 17.12 20.62
N GLY A 306 29.27 18.06 20.97
CA GLY A 306 29.45 18.85 22.17
C GLY A 306 30.28 20.07 21.75
N THR A 307 29.84 21.28 22.10
CA THR A 307 30.73 22.44 22.06
C THR A 307 31.60 22.36 23.31
N PRO A 308 32.94 22.21 23.21
CA PRO A 308 33.78 22.24 24.40
C PRO A 308 33.68 23.64 25.02
N ALA A 309 33.25 23.68 26.28
CA ALA A 309 33.21 24.90 27.06
C ALA A 309 34.63 25.47 27.16
N GLN A 310 34.85 26.65 26.57
CA GLN A 310 36.04 27.46 26.85
C GLN A 310 35.95 27.95 28.30
N THR A 311 36.88 27.49 29.13
CA THR A 311 37.10 28.01 30.48
C THR A 311 37.54 29.48 30.38
N PRO A 312 36.88 30.42 31.06
CA PRO A 312 37.34 31.80 31.10
C PRO A 312 38.55 31.93 32.03
N SER A 313 39.70 32.23 31.46
CA SER A 313 40.85 32.76 32.20
C SER A 313 40.49 34.14 32.76
N LYS A 314 40.74 34.36 34.05
CA LYS A 314 40.59 35.66 34.72
C LYS A 314 41.69 35.76 35.78
N PRO A 315 42.09 36.98 36.18
CA PRO A 315 42.53 38.13 35.38
C PRO A 315 44.05 38.14 35.15
#